data_AF-A0A0D7NFN4-F1
#
_entry.id   AF-A0A0D7NFN4-F1
#
_cell.length_a   1.000
_cell.length_b   1.000
_cell.length_c   1.000
_cell.angle_alpha   90.00
_cell.angle_beta   90.00
_cell.angle_gamma   90.00
#
_symmetry.space_group_name_H-M   'P 1'
#
loop_
_entity.id
_entity.type
_entity.pdbx_description
1 polymer ?
#
loop_
_entity_poly.entity_id
_entity_poly.type
_entity_poly.pdbx_seq_one_letter_code
_entity_poly.pdbx_strand_id
1 'polypeptide(L)'
;MILDDALLLVRDDVTKILLAAPVLLGLASPPDVKGVYMLLEGDEVMYVGEAKGKKGLRDRLLSKHLSGDDGHAIQRAYLVKFPDRQLRREHMKKTVHVRWLQIDEPARVSAVERVLIWLYDPPWNRK
;
A
#
# COMPACT_ATOMS: atom_id res chain seq x y z
N MET A 1 -17.96 18.35 -17.95
CA MET A 1 -18.85 17.90 -16.85
C MET A 1 -18.53 16.49 -16.39
N ILE A 2 -18.71 15.40 -17.15
CA ILE A 2 -18.42 14.03 -16.63
C ILE A 2 -16.92 13.79 -16.33
N LEU A 3 -16.01 14.33 -17.15
CA LEU A 3 -14.56 14.14 -16.96
C LEU A 3 -14.04 14.90 -15.72
N ASP A 4 -14.47 16.15 -15.56
CA ASP A 4 -14.02 17.02 -14.47
C ASP A 4 -14.40 16.42 -13.10
N ASP A 5 -15.63 15.89 -13.00
CA ASP A 5 -16.12 15.21 -11.80
C ASP A 5 -15.30 13.94 -11.48
N ALA A 6 -14.95 13.15 -12.50
CA ALA A 6 -14.12 11.95 -12.30
C ALA A 6 -12.70 12.31 -11.83
N LEU A 7 -12.09 13.34 -12.40
CA LEU A 7 -10.77 13.82 -11.97
C LEU A 7 -10.80 14.40 -10.56
N LEU A 8 -11.88 15.09 -10.20
CA LEU A 8 -12.08 15.62 -8.85
C LEU A 8 -12.09 14.50 -7.80
N LEU A 9 -12.85 13.42 -8.06
CA LEU A 9 -12.92 12.26 -7.16
C LEU A 9 -11.55 11.61 -6.97
N VAL A 10 -10.79 11.41 -8.04
CA VAL A 10 -9.44 10.82 -7.96
C VAL A 10 -8.49 11.73 -7.17
N ARG A 11 -8.52 13.04 -7.44
CA ARG A 11 -7.71 14.03 -6.71
C ARG A 11 -8.04 14.03 -5.22
N ASP A 12 -9.32 13.99 -4.88
CA ASP A 12 -9.78 13.99 -3.48
C ASP A 12 -9.34 12.71 -2.77
N ASP A 13 -9.43 11.55 -3.42
CA ASP A 13 -8.95 10.28 -2.86
C ASP A 13 -7.42 10.26 -2.69
N VAL A 14 -6.66 10.78 -3.66
CA VAL A 14 -5.20 10.99 -3.53
C VAL A 14 -4.91 11.89 -2.33
N THR A 15 -5.63 13.01 -2.19
CA THR A 15 -5.42 13.93 -1.07
C THR A 15 -5.73 13.26 0.27
N LYS A 16 -6.82 12.49 0.37
CA LYS A 16 -7.21 11.78 1.60
C LYS A 16 -6.14 10.78 2.04
N ILE A 17 -5.60 9.96 1.13
CA ILE A 17 -4.57 8.99 1.52
C ILE A 17 -3.25 9.67 1.89
N LEU A 18 -2.92 10.81 1.29
CA LEU A 18 -1.73 11.59 1.65
C LEU A 18 -1.84 12.27 3.01
N LEU A 19 -3.06 12.63 3.43
CA LEU A 19 -3.34 13.20 4.76
C LEU A 19 -3.59 12.13 5.84
N ALA A 20 -3.76 10.87 5.46
CA ALA A 20 -3.95 9.79 6.41
C ALA A 20 -2.68 9.58 7.26
N ALA A 21 -2.86 9.53 8.58
CA ALA A 21 -1.74 9.28 9.49
C ALA A 21 -1.14 7.89 9.22
N PRO A 22 0.19 7.79 9.01
CA PRO A 22 0.84 6.50 8.85
C PRO A 22 0.78 5.69 10.16
N VAL A 23 0.58 4.38 10.04
CA VAL A 23 0.59 3.45 11.18
C VAL A 23 1.66 2.40 10.94
N LEU A 24 2.37 1.97 11.98
CA LEU A 24 3.30 0.85 11.89
C LEU A 24 2.60 -0.40 11.36
N LEU A 25 3.22 -1.09 10.39
CA LEU A 25 2.64 -2.26 9.75
C LEU A 25 2.35 -3.39 10.76
N GLY A 26 3.16 -3.51 11.81
CA GLY A 26 2.93 -4.47 12.90
C GLY A 26 1.72 -4.17 13.77
N LEU A 27 1.21 -2.94 13.76
CA LEU A 27 0.06 -2.47 14.52
C LEU A 27 -1.15 -2.17 13.62
N ALA A 28 -1.00 -2.34 12.31
CA ALA A 28 -2.04 -2.00 11.35
C ALA A 28 -3.25 -2.95 11.49
N SER A 29 -4.46 -2.37 11.51
CA SER A 29 -5.73 -3.10 11.48
C SER A 29 -6.61 -2.64 10.32
N PRO A 30 -6.17 -2.85 9.07
CA PRO A 30 -6.94 -2.47 7.89
C PRO A 30 -8.27 -3.24 7.78
N PRO A 31 -9.29 -2.66 7.14
CA PRO A 31 -10.58 -3.33 6.88
C PRO A 31 -10.50 -4.39 5.76
N ASP A 32 -11.47 -5.32 5.74
CA ASP A 32 -11.65 -6.34 4.69
C ASP A 32 -12.41 -5.79 3.46
N VAL A 33 -12.01 -4.61 2.99
CA VAL A 33 -12.67 -3.88 1.90
C VAL A 33 -11.66 -3.48 0.84
N LYS A 34 -12.16 -3.07 -0.33
CA LYS A 34 -11.30 -2.63 -1.42
C LYS A 34 -10.67 -1.27 -1.12
N GLY A 35 -9.52 -1.00 -1.73
CA GLY A 35 -8.85 0.27 -1.54
C GLY A 35 -7.45 0.32 -2.11
N VAL A 36 -6.76 1.41 -1.80
CA VAL A 36 -5.35 1.65 -2.11
C VAL A 36 -4.57 1.77 -0.81
N TYR A 37 -3.32 1.35 -0.82
CA TYR A 37 -2.40 1.51 0.29
C TYR A 37 -1.02 1.98 -0.17
N MET A 38 -0.33 2.65 0.73
CA MET A 38 1.05 3.11 0.57
C MET A 38 1.87 2.53 1.71
N LEU A 39 3.09 2.10 1.41
CA LEU A 39 4.05 1.61 2.39
C LEU A 39 5.22 2.59 2.43
N LEU A 40 5.65 2.92 3.64
CA LEU A 40 6.64 3.94 3.89
C LEU A 40 7.73 3.42 4.81
N GLU A 41 8.96 3.92 4.60
CA GLU A 41 10.03 3.84 5.58
C GLU A 41 10.41 5.27 5.99
N GLY A 42 10.16 5.63 7.25
CA GLY A 42 10.15 7.04 7.64
C GLY A 42 9.09 7.80 6.84
N ASP A 43 9.50 8.86 6.15
CA ASP A 43 8.62 9.69 5.31
C ASP A 43 8.68 9.33 3.81
N GLU A 44 9.52 8.36 3.41
CA GLU A 44 9.69 7.97 2.01
C GLU A 44 8.64 6.92 1.60
N VAL A 45 8.01 7.14 0.45
CA VAL A 45 7.05 6.18 -0.13
C VAL A 45 7.80 5.09 -0.86
N MET A 46 7.81 3.90 -0.28
CA MET A 46 8.58 2.77 -0.79
C MET A 46 7.78 1.90 -1.76
N TYR A 47 6.46 1.83 -1.57
CA TYR A 47 5.56 1.05 -2.42
C TYR A 47 4.13 1.61 -2.38
N VAL A 48 3.42 1.49 -3.49
CA VAL A 48 1.99 1.74 -3.60
C VAL A 48 1.32 0.51 -4.20
N GLY A 49 0.18 0.11 -3.65
CA GLY A 49 -0.56 -1.02 -4.20
C GLY A 49 -2.06 -0.90 -4.04
N GLU A 50 -2.77 -1.64 -4.89
CA GLU A 50 -4.21 -1.80 -4.80
C GLU A 50 -4.66 -3.12 -4.15
N ALA A 51 -5.87 -3.07 -3.60
CA ALA A 51 -6.62 -4.19 -3.07
C ALA A 51 -8.04 -4.20 -3.66
N LYS A 52 -8.28 -5.02 -4.69
CA LYS A 52 -9.61 -5.15 -5.33
C LYS A 52 -10.38 -6.43 -4.98
N GLY A 53 -9.68 -7.43 -4.46
CA GLY A 53 -10.23 -8.75 -4.18
C GLY A 53 -11.19 -8.75 -2.99
N LYS A 54 -11.96 -9.83 -2.83
CA LYS A 54 -12.96 -9.99 -1.74
C LYS A 54 -12.37 -9.86 -0.33
N LYS A 55 -11.07 -10.18 -0.16
CA LYS A 55 -10.38 -10.06 1.13
C LYS A 55 -9.72 -8.69 1.36
N GLY A 56 -9.82 -7.78 0.39
CA GLY A 56 -9.51 -6.37 0.56
C GLY A 56 -8.11 -6.02 1.04
N LEU A 57 -8.02 -4.85 1.67
CA LEU A 57 -6.80 -4.24 2.20
C LEU A 57 -6.12 -5.13 3.25
N ARG A 58 -6.89 -5.75 4.14
CA ARG A 58 -6.36 -6.63 5.19
C ARG A 58 -5.53 -7.78 4.65
N ASP A 59 -6.04 -8.53 3.68
CA ASP A 59 -5.29 -9.64 3.10
C ASP A 59 -4.04 -9.16 2.38
N ARG A 60 -4.13 -8.05 1.62
CA ARG A 60 -2.97 -7.51 0.90
C ARG A 60 -1.86 -7.06 1.85
N LEU A 61 -2.20 -6.37 2.93
CA LEU A 61 -1.22 -5.84 3.88
C LEU A 61 -0.67 -6.92 4.82
N LEU A 62 -1.55 -7.68 5.48
CA LEU A 62 -1.14 -8.57 6.57
C LEU A 62 -0.79 -9.98 6.08
N SER A 63 -1.60 -10.53 5.17
CA SER A 63 -1.42 -11.90 4.70
C SER A 63 -0.38 -12.00 3.58
N LYS A 64 -0.35 -11.03 2.66
CA LYS A 64 0.55 -11.04 1.50
C LYS A 64 1.85 -10.31 1.78
N HIS A 65 1.80 -9.04 2.13
CA HIS A 65 3.02 -8.28 2.34
C HIS A 65 3.76 -8.68 3.61
N LEU A 66 3.08 -8.69 4.76
CA LEU A 66 3.75 -8.98 6.02
C LEU A 66 4.04 -10.47 6.24
N SER A 67 3.10 -11.34 5.87
CA SER A 67 3.18 -12.79 6.14
C SER A 67 3.38 -13.66 4.90
N GLY A 68 3.42 -13.07 3.70
CA GLY A 68 3.54 -13.82 2.45
C GLY A 68 4.97 -14.28 2.16
N ASP A 69 5.13 -14.91 1.00
CA ASP A 69 6.41 -15.44 0.50
C ASP A 69 7.31 -14.36 -0.12
N ASP A 70 8.51 -14.77 -0.51
CA ASP A 70 9.51 -13.91 -1.15
C ASP A 70 9.10 -13.40 -2.54
N GLY A 71 7.93 -13.80 -3.06
CA GLY A 71 7.33 -13.27 -4.27
C GLY A 71 6.63 -11.92 -4.08
N HIS A 72 6.54 -11.41 -2.84
CA HIS A 72 5.94 -10.10 -2.55
C HIS A 72 6.98 -8.97 -2.50
N ALA A 73 6.57 -7.76 -2.93
CA ALA A 73 7.48 -6.63 -3.16
C ALA A 73 8.32 -6.28 -1.92
N ILE A 74 7.68 -6.11 -0.75
CA ILE A 74 8.39 -5.81 0.49
C ILE A 74 9.31 -6.97 0.90
N GLN A 75 8.82 -8.21 0.77
CA GLN A 75 9.61 -9.39 1.14
C GLN A 75 10.89 -9.46 0.31
N ARG A 76 10.83 -9.18 -1.00
CA ARG A 76 12.01 -9.06 -1.86
C ARG A 76 12.93 -7.93 -1.46
N ALA A 77 12.37 -6.75 -1.19
CA ALA A 77 13.15 -5.56 -0.84
C ALA A 77 14.07 -5.79 0.37
N TYR A 78 13.61 -6.57 1.35
CA TYR A 78 14.41 -6.91 2.53
C TYR A 78 15.17 -8.23 2.45
N LEU A 79 14.99 -9.04 1.41
CA LEU A 79 15.52 -10.41 1.35
C LEU A 79 17.04 -10.45 1.53
N VAL A 80 17.77 -9.52 0.91
CA VAL A 80 19.24 -9.46 1.00
C VAL A 80 19.71 -9.11 2.41
N LYS A 81 19.03 -8.15 3.06
CA LYS A 81 19.40 -7.66 4.39
C LYS A 81 18.95 -8.59 5.52
N PHE A 82 17.82 -9.26 5.33
CA PHE A 82 17.22 -10.19 6.28
C PHE A 82 16.80 -11.48 5.56
N PRO A 83 17.75 -12.38 5.24
CA PRO A 83 17.45 -13.63 4.54
C PRO A 83 16.45 -14.50 5.31
N ASP A 84 16.61 -14.55 6.65
CA ASP A 84 15.65 -15.21 7.53
C ASP A 84 14.29 -14.49 7.50
N ARG A 85 13.25 -15.24 7.14
CA ARG A 85 11.90 -14.71 6.95
C ARG A 85 11.26 -14.22 8.26
N GLN A 86 11.57 -14.86 9.39
CA GLN A 86 11.02 -14.46 10.67
C GLN A 86 11.64 -13.13 11.13
N LEU A 87 12.96 -13.00 11.05
CA LEU A 87 13.67 -11.76 11.35
C LEU A 87 13.23 -10.61 10.45
N ARG A 88 13.07 -10.88 9.16
CA ARG A 88 12.54 -9.92 8.18
C ARG A 88 11.14 -9.45 8.55
N ARG A 89 10.24 -10.37 8.89
CA ARG A 89 8.88 -10.04 9.36
C ARG A 89 8.91 -9.15 10.59
N GLU A 90 9.71 -9.50 11.59
CA GLU A 90 9.84 -8.70 12.82
C GLU A 90 10.45 -7.32 12.56
N HIS A 91 11.36 -7.20 11.59
CA HIS A 91 11.87 -5.91 11.14
C HIS A 91 10.75 -5.07 10.51
N MET A 92 10.05 -5.61 9.50
CA MET A 92 8.98 -4.91 8.80
C MET A 92 7.88 -4.39 9.75
N LYS A 93 7.52 -5.16 10.77
CA LYS A 93 6.53 -4.74 11.77
C LYS A 93 6.91 -3.45 12.51
N LYS A 94 8.21 -3.18 12.65
CA LYS A 94 8.77 -2.11 13.48
C LYS A 94 9.24 -0.90 12.67
N THR A 95 9.52 -1.06 11.38
CA THR A 95 10.10 0.00 10.55
C THR A 95 9.18 0.46 9.43
N VAL A 96 8.40 -0.46 8.86
CA VAL A 96 7.49 -0.12 7.75
C VAL A 96 6.22 0.48 8.31
N HIS A 97 5.86 1.64 7.80
CA HIS A 97 4.59 2.28 8.04
C HIS A 97 3.66 2.05 6.85
N VAL A 98 2.36 2.16 7.09
CA VAL A 98 1.34 2.02 6.06
C VAL A 98 0.29 3.11 6.20
N ARG A 99 -0.18 3.59 5.05
CA ARG A 99 -1.41 4.37 4.89
C ARG A 99 -2.36 3.58 4.01
N TRP A 100 -3.66 3.67 4.24
CA TRP A 100 -4.65 3.05 3.36
C TRP A 100 -5.89 3.92 3.25
N LEU A 101 -6.59 3.76 2.13
CA LEU A 101 -7.87 4.40 1.86
C LEU A 101 -8.84 3.38 1.28
N GLN A 102 -10.03 3.27 1.88
CA GLN A 102 -11.12 2.47 1.35
C GLN A 102 -11.72 3.15 0.12
N ILE A 103 -11.87 2.38 -0.96
CA ILE A 103 -12.53 2.80 -2.19
C ILE A 103 -13.28 1.59 -2.74
N ASP A 104 -14.61 1.67 -2.82
CA ASP A 104 -15.44 0.52 -3.18
C ASP A 104 -15.41 0.19 -4.68
N GLU A 105 -15.19 1.20 -5.51
CA GLU A 105 -15.18 1.10 -6.97
C GLU A 105 -13.79 0.67 -7.49
N PRO A 106 -13.66 -0.53 -8.12
CA PRO A 106 -12.37 -1.05 -8.54
C PRO A 106 -11.64 -0.20 -9.59
N ALA A 107 -12.37 0.50 -10.46
CA ALA A 107 -11.76 1.38 -11.46
C ALA A 107 -11.09 2.59 -10.81
N ARG A 108 -11.76 3.20 -9.82
CA ARG A 108 -11.23 4.32 -9.04
C ARG A 108 -10.04 3.93 -8.19
N VAL A 109 -10.06 2.72 -7.59
CA VAL A 109 -8.89 2.13 -6.90
C VAL A 109 -7.65 2.15 -7.82
N SER A 110 -7.76 1.63 -9.05
CA SER A 110 -6.63 1.64 -9.99
C SER A 110 -6.21 3.01 -10.45
N ALA A 111 -7.15 3.93 -10.65
CA ALA A 111 -6.83 5.28 -11.05
C ALA A 111 -5.97 5.96 -9.97
N VAL A 112 -6.38 5.85 -8.70
CA VAL A 112 -5.66 6.40 -7.55
C VAL A 112 -4.28 5.73 -7.39
N GLU A 113 -4.20 4.40 -7.47
CA GLU A 113 -2.92 3.68 -7.42
C GLU A 113 -1.93 4.19 -8.49
N ARG A 114 -2.38 4.28 -9.75
CA ARG A 114 -1.53 4.72 -10.88
C ARG A 114 -1.06 6.15 -10.73
N VAL A 115 -1.92 7.05 -10.26
CA VAL A 115 -1.54 8.45 -9.99
C VAL A 115 -0.48 8.51 -8.89
N LEU A 116 -0.66 7.78 -7.78
CA LEU A 116 0.32 7.73 -6.71
C LEU A 116 1.67 7.12 -7.15
N ILE A 117 1.64 6.04 -7.94
CA ILE A 117 2.88 5.47 -8.51
C ILE A 117 3.57 6.50 -9.41
N TRP A 118 2.81 7.21 -10.26
CA TRP A 118 3.38 8.24 -11.12
C TRP A 118 3.97 9.43 -10.34
N LEU A 119 3.32 9.85 -9.26
CA LEU A 119 3.77 10.97 -8.43
C LEU A 119 5.05 10.67 -7.64
N TYR A 120 5.18 9.46 -7.11
CA TYR A 120 6.26 9.10 -6.18
C TYR A 120 7.33 8.21 -6.78
N ASP A 121 7.06 7.57 -7.92
CA ASP A 121 7.92 6.57 -8.57
C ASP A 121 8.62 5.60 -7.58
N PRO A 122 7.83 4.93 -6.71
CA PRO A 122 8.35 4.20 -5.55
C PRO A 122 9.26 3.02 -5.95
N PRO A 123 10.38 2.82 -5.26
CA PRO A 123 11.41 1.85 -5.66
C PRO A 123 10.90 0.41 -5.69
N TRP A 124 10.01 0.01 -4.78
CA TRP A 124 9.54 -1.39 -4.72
C TRP A 124 8.42 -1.72 -5.73
N ASN A 125 7.90 -0.71 -6.46
CA ASN A 125 7.00 -0.95 -7.58
C ASN A 125 7.76 -1.26 -8.88
N ARG A 126 9.04 -0.86 -8.96
CA ARG A 126 9.92 -1.18 -10.10
C ARG A 126 10.32 -2.65 -10.00
N LYS A 127 10.15 -3.40 -11.09
CA LYS A 127 10.45 -4.84 -11.15
C LYS A 127 11.95 -5.09 -11.31
#